data_AF-A0A1Y2HQS3-F1
#
_entry.id   AF-A0A1Y2HQS3-F1
#
_cell.length_a   1.000
_cell.length_b   1.000
_cell.length_c   1.000
_cell.angle_alpha   90.00
_cell.angle_beta   90.00
_cell.angle_gamma   90.00
#
_symmetry.space_group_name_H-M   'P 1'
#
loop_
_entity.id
_entity.type
_entity.pdbx_description
1 polymer ?
#
loop_
_entity_poly.entity_id
_entity_poly.type
_entity_poly.pdbx_seq_one_letter_code
_entity_poly.pdbx_strand_id
1 'polypeptide(L)'
;MVSLQAINSIRVIPTFTYSRRPRFRAVSVRATAFPTDIDIMNHPDNHRRPQLQAKRRAAQTLVLTMVTTISLLLAVSGAADTKATMDDITFRNLPTCLPKSSVVGYGWIAPPSEDKQLVRRMVYPTLALEYSAWSSSNLTTYAIAFLLHDVMGIPIRMTESSGQSNTYDRVAEGLTHMYAEIWPLSEMTLFRKYVVEEAKVDYMGLLGYAGRISLYFPRFIVDAHPDKVFTSWRSLLQPEVLQYLPMQGTTPTERLDSGEFMCTQSYCTNGIYVPPQCLPNGTWFGRCRELWHVTPDYSVGVNEQRIFDLGLPLVVVYLGNRFLPLLYSPKPSSACTPSNVSILTRLAPDRGLHGTRRRRSPEMLA
;
A
#
# COMPACT_ATOMS: atom_id res chain seq x y z
N MET A 1 15.00 14.08 -1.95
CA MET A 1 13.87 13.34 -1.36
C MET A 1 13.25 12.50 -2.47
N VAL A 2 13.46 11.18 -2.50
CA VAL A 2 12.54 10.30 -3.24
C VAL A 2 11.46 9.98 -2.23
N SER A 3 10.45 10.84 -2.17
CA SER A 3 9.30 10.67 -1.29
C SER A 3 8.33 9.74 -2.00
N LEU A 4 8.25 8.49 -1.54
CA LEU A 4 7.19 7.58 -1.95
C LEU A 4 6.04 7.78 -0.97
N GLN A 5 4.94 8.34 -1.46
CA GLN A 5 3.67 8.48 -0.74
C GLN A 5 2.68 7.51 -1.38
N ALA A 6 1.90 6.80 -0.57
CA ALA A 6 0.48 6.57 -0.81
C ALA A 6 -0.14 5.72 0.31
N ILE A 7 -1.37 6.09 0.69
CA ILE A 7 -2.29 5.29 1.51
C ILE A 7 -3.67 5.46 0.88
N ASN A 8 -4.29 4.34 0.52
CA ASN A 8 -5.46 4.30 -0.34
C ASN A 8 -6.60 3.52 0.34
N SER A 9 -7.84 4.00 0.20
CA SER A 9 -9.06 3.28 0.65
C SER A 9 -9.86 2.73 -0.53
N ILE A 10 -10.47 1.56 -0.35
CA ILE A 10 -11.10 0.79 -1.42
C ILE A 10 -12.45 0.19 -0.97
N ARG A 11 -13.46 0.12 -1.87
CA ARG A 11 -14.83 -0.38 -1.58
C ARG A 11 -15.47 -1.17 -2.76
N VAL A 12 -16.48 -2.01 -2.49
CA VAL A 12 -17.44 -2.50 -3.51
C VAL A 12 -18.79 -1.80 -3.44
N ILE A 13 -19.36 -1.43 -4.60
CA ILE A 13 -20.79 -1.10 -4.76
C ILE A 13 -21.55 -2.36 -5.19
N PRO A 14 -22.62 -2.78 -4.48
CA PRO A 14 -23.52 -3.80 -5.02
C PRO A 14 -24.18 -3.28 -6.31
N THR A 15 -23.93 -3.96 -7.42
CA THR A 15 -24.54 -3.66 -8.72
C THR A 15 -26.04 -3.95 -8.67
N PHE A 16 -26.84 -2.94 -8.36
CA PHE A 16 -28.24 -2.92 -8.76
C PHE A 16 -28.33 -2.34 -10.17
N THR A 17 -28.78 -3.17 -11.11
CA THR A 17 -29.00 -2.82 -12.50
C THR A 17 -30.04 -1.70 -12.61
N TYR A 18 -29.58 -0.45 -12.74
CA TYR A 18 -30.37 0.62 -13.35
C TYR A 18 -29.80 0.91 -14.74
N SER A 19 -30.46 0.33 -15.75
CA SER A 19 -30.16 0.54 -17.15
C SER A 19 -30.50 1.98 -17.57
N ARG A 20 -29.48 2.84 -17.66
CA ARG A 20 -29.40 3.93 -18.65
C ARG A 20 -27.95 4.14 -19.05
N ARG A 21 -27.55 3.54 -20.18
CA ARG A 21 -26.24 3.75 -20.81
C ARG A 21 -26.15 5.17 -21.40
N PRO A 22 -25.09 5.96 -21.14
CA PRO A 22 -24.62 6.95 -22.10
C PRO A 22 -23.70 6.25 -23.11
N ARG A 23 -23.91 6.53 -24.40
CA ARG A 23 -23.02 6.09 -25.49
C ARG A 23 -21.74 6.92 -25.44
N PHE A 24 -20.62 6.31 -25.07
CA PHE A 24 -19.29 6.85 -25.40
C PHE A 24 -18.79 6.18 -26.70
N ARG A 25 -18.43 7.00 -27.68
CA ARG A 25 -17.74 6.56 -28.90
C ARG A 25 -16.30 6.21 -28.54
N ALA A 26 -15.89 4.97 -28.83
CA ALA A 26 -14.50 4.57 -28.79
C ALA A 26 -13.71 5.28 -29.89
N VAL A 27 -12.61 5.94 -29.52
CA VAL A 27 -11.58 6.40 -30.45
C VAL A 27 -10.57 5.26 -30.60
N SER A 28 -10.48 4.71 -31.81
CA SER A 28 -9.50 3.69 -32.19
C SER A 28 -8.13 4.35 -32.38
N VAL A 29 -7.15 3.95 -31.58
CA VAL A 29 -5.74 4.32 -31.78
C VAL A 29 -5.05 3.16 -32.48
N ARG A 30 -4.65 3.39 -33.73
CA ARG A 30 -3.96 2.43 -34.59
C ARG A 30 -2.45 2.52 -34.30
N ALA A 31 -1.87 1.47 -33.72
CA ALA A 31 -0.43 1.36 -33.58
C ALA A 31 0.19 1.05 -34.96
N THR A 32 1.10 1.92 -35.42
CA THR A 32 1.94 1.70 -36.60
C THR A 32 3.17 0.88 -36.19
N ALA A 33 3.36 -0.27 -36.83
CA ALA A 33 4.54 -1.11 -36.70
C ALA A 33 5.76 -0.50 -37.41
N PHE A 34 6.94 -0.65 -36.82
CA PHE A 34 8.23 -0.36 -37.45
C PHE A 34 8.59 -1.44 -38.48
N PRO A 35 9.14 -1.09 -39.66
CA PRO A 35 9.67 -2.07 -40.59
C PRO A 35 11.10 -2.46 -40.21
N THR A 36 11.35 -3.76 -40.11
CA THR A 36 12.69 -4.35 -40.09
C THR A 36 12.97 -4.93 -41.48
N ASP A 37 13.58 -4.13 -42.36
CA ASP A 37 14.19 -4.62 -43.59
C ASP A 37 15.65 -4.99 -43.30
N ILE A 38 15.94 -6.29 -43.29
CA ILE A 38 17.30 -6.82 -43.39
C ILE A 38 17.36 -7.54 -44.75
N ASP A 39 18.01 -6.90 -45.70
CA ASP A 39 18.33 -7.46 -47.01
C ASP A 39 19.42 -8.54 -46.84
N ILE A 40 19.05 -9.80 -47.07
CA ILE A 40 20.01 -10.91 -47.16
C ILE A 40 20.25 -11.21 -48.64
N MET A 41 21.46 -10.93 -49.11
CA MET A 41 21.93 -11.27 -50.46
C MET A 41 21.85 -12.79 -50.72
N ASN A 42 21.15 -13.14 -51.80
CA ASN A 42 21.07 -14.49 -52.34
C ASN A 42 22.31 -14.83 -53.18
N HIS A 43 23.03 -15.88 -52.82
CA HIS A 43 24.03 -16.54 -53.67
C HIS A 43 23.45 -17.87 -54.17
N PRO A 44 23.48 -18.19 -55.49
CA PRO A 44 22.90 -19.42 -55.98
C PRO A 44 23.94 -20.55 -55.92
N ASP A 45 23.72 -21.51 -55.02
CA ASP A 45 24.52 -22.74 -54.97
C ASP A 45 23.57 -23.96 -54.98
N ASN A 46 23.40 -24.56 -56.17
CA ASN A 46 22.24 -25.37 -56.51
C ASN A 46 22.43 -26.89 -56.29
N HIS A 47 23.43 -27.32 -55.49
CA HIS A 47 23.76 -28.74 -55.31
C HIS A 47 23.52 -29.34 -53.91
N ARG A 48 22.82 -28.65 -52.98
CA ARG A 48 22.55 -29.16 -51.61
C ARG A 48 21.07 -29.32 -51.22
N ARG A 49 20.14 -29.38 -52.18
CA ARG A 49 18.69 -29.39 -51.92
C ARG A 49 18.15 -30.58 -51.07
N PRO A 50 18.63 -31.83 -51.19
CA PRO A 50 18.03 -32.94 -50.44
C PRO A 50 18.40 -32.94 -48.94
N GLN A 51 19.63 -32.55 -48.60
CA GLN A 51 20.09 -32.56 -47.20
C GLN A 51 19.55 -31.38 -46.38
N LEU A 52 19.31 -30.22 -47.02
CA LEU A 52 18.68 -29.08 -46.35
C LEU A 52 17.20 -29.32 -46.03
N GLN A 53 16.49 -30.09 -46.86
CA GLN A 53 15.08 -30.43 -46.59
C GLN A 53 14.92 -31.38 -45.39
N ALA A 54 15.84 -32.35 -45.23
CA ALA A 54 15.85 -33.23 -44.05
C ALA A 54 16.14 -32.46 -42.75
N LYS A 55 17.13 -31.55 -42.76
CA LYS A 55 17.44 -30.69 -41.61
C LYS A 55 16.31 -29.71 -41.28
N ARG A 56 15.62 -29.16 -42.29
CA ARG A 56 14.44 -28.29 -42.09
C ARG A 56 13.27 -29.04 -41.44
N ARG A 57 13.01 -30.29 -41.85
CA ARG A 57 11.97 -31.12 -41.22
C ARG A 57 12.30 -31.44 -39.76
N ALA A 58 13.55 -31.82 -39.46
CA ALA A 58 13.97 -32.07 -38.08
C ALA A 58 13.88 -30.81 -37.19
N ALA A 59 14.27 -29.64 -37.71
CA ALA A 59 14.15 -28.37 -37.00
C ALA A 59 12.68 -27.96 -36.78
N GLN A 60 11.80 -28.18 -37.76
CA GLN A 60 10.37 -27.91 -37.62
C GLN A 60 9.71 -28.81 -36.57
N THR A 61 10.07 -30.10 -36.50
CA THR A 61 9.56 -31.00 -35.46
C THR A 61 10.03 -30.60 -34.05
N LEU A 62 11.28 -30.12 -33.92
CA LEU A 62 11.81 -29.62 -32.64
C LEU A 62 11.09 -28.34 -32.18
N VAL A 63 10.85 -27.40 -33.10
CA VAL A 63 10.12 -26.16 -32.78
C VAL A 63 8.67 -26.47 -32.38
N LEU A 64 8.00 -27.40 -33.08
CA LEU A 64 6.62 -27.77 -32.75
C LEU A 64 6.52 -28.49 -31.40
N THR A 65 7.50 -29.32 -31.05
CA THR A 65 7.56 -29.99 -29.73
C THR A 65 7.90 -29.02 -28.61
N MET A 66 8.77 -28.04 -28.83
CA MET A 66 9.02 -26.96 -27.85
C MET A 66 7.77 -26.08 -27.65
N VAL A 67 7.09 -25.68 -28.73
CA VAL A 67 5.88 -24.83 -28.62
C VAL A 67 4.75 -25.57 -27.89
N THR A 68 4.56 -26.86 -28.17
CA THR A 68 3.53 -27.67 -27.49
C THR A 68 3.87 -27.95 -26.03
N THR A 69 5.14 -28.24 -25.70
CA THR A 69 5.57 -28.42 -24.31
C THR A 69 5.51 -27.12 -23.51
N ILE A 70 5.93 -25.99 -24.07
CA ILE A 70 5.80 -24.66 -23.43
C ILE A 70 4.32 -24.30 -23.24
N SER A 71 3.45 -24.57 -24.22
CA SER A 71 2.00 -24.31 -24.08
C SER A 71 1.36 -25.19 -23.00
N LEU A 72 1.79 -26.46 -22.87
CA LEU A 72 1.30 -27.37 -21.83
C LEU A 72 1.81 -26.97 -20.44
N LEU A 73 3.08 -26.55 -20.32
CA LEU A 73 3.65 -26.02 -19.07
C LEU A 73 2.97 -24.70 -18.65
N LEU A 74 2.67 -23.81 -19.61
CA LEU A 74 1.92 -22.57 -19.33
C LEU A 74 0.46 -22.86 -18.95
N ALA A 75 -0.18 -23.89 -19.53
CA ALA A 75 -1.54 -24.29 -19.17
C ALA A 75 -1.62 -24.92 -17.76
N VAL A 76 -0.61 -25.67 -17.33
CA VAL A 76 -0.55 -26.26 -15.98
C VAL A 76 -0.20 -25.20 -14.91
N SER A 77 0.50 -24.13 -15.30
CA SER A 77 0.86 -23.03 -14.38
C SER A 77 -0.28 -22.02 -14.16
N GLY A 78 -1.35 -22.08 -14.96
CA GLY A 78 -2.40 -21.05 -15.02
C GLY A 78 -3.60 -21.24 -14.09
N ALA A 79 -3.64 -22.29 -13.27
CA ALA A 79 -4.87 -22.64 -12.52
C ALA A 79 -4.63 -23.07 -11.06
N ALA A 80 -3.61 -22.52 -10.40
CA ALA A 80 -3.72 -22.33 -8.96
C ALA A 80 -4.64 -21.11 -8.74
N ASP A 81 -5.93 -21.29 -9.01
CA ASP A 81 -6.99 -20.41 -8.52
C ASP A 81 -6.89 -20.50 -6.99
N THR A 82 -6.06 -19.65 -6.42
CA THR A 82 -6.02 -19.40 -4.99
C THR A 82 -7.33 -18.70 -4.67
N LYS A 83 -8.42 -19.47 -4.59
CA LYS A 83 -9.64 -19.02 -3.92
C LYS A 83 -9.17 -18.41 -2.62
N ALA A 84 -9.46 -17.12 -2.41
CA ALA A 84 -9.15 -16.45 -1.17
C ALA A 84 -9.77 -17.28 -0.04
N THR A 85 -8.95 -18.08 0.64
CA THR A 85 -9.46 -18.95 1.70
C THR A 85 -9.85 -18.02 2.84
N MET A 86 -11.09 -18.17 3.32
CA MET A 86 -11.61 -17.44 4.48
C MET A 86 -10.83 -17.76 5.77
N ASP A 87 -9.91 -18.70 5.72
CA ASP A 87 -9.19 -19.27 6.87
C ASP A 87 -8.33 -18.25 7.63
N ASP A 88 -8.03 -17.09 7.04
CA ASP A 88 -7.25 -16.02 7.68
C ASP A 88 -8.09 -14.82 8.16
N ILE A 89 -9.43 -14.94 8.20
CA ILE A 89 -10.31 -13.85 8.64
C ILE A 89 -10.88 -14.12 10.03
N THR A 90 -10.55 -13.28 11.00
CA THR A 90 -11.16 -13.31 12.33
C THR A 90 -12.24 -12.24 12.47
N PHE A 91 -13.45 -12.64 12.86
CA PHE A 91 -14.54 -11.70 13.13
C PHE A 91 -14.38 -10.99 14.48
N ARG A 92 -14.62 -9.69 14.50
CA ARG A 92 -14.54 -8.86 15.70
C ARG A 92 -15.79 -7.99 15.83
N ASN A 93 -16.23 -7.78 17.06
CA ASN A 93 -17.26 -6.80 17.36
C ASN A 93 -16.63 -5.41 17.42
N LEU A 94 -17.36 -4.40 16.93
CA LEU A 94 -16.97 -3.01 17.12
C LEU A 94 -17.05 -2.67 18.62
N PRO A 95 -15.95 -2.27 19.29
CA PRO A 95 -15.99 -1.91 20.70
C PRO A 95 -16.83 -0.65 20.89
N THR A 96 -17.53 -0.54 22.01
CA THR A 96 -18.28 0.68 22.34
C THR A 96 -17.33 1.66 23.02
N CYS A 97 -16.75 2.59 22.27
CA CYS A 97 -15.77 3.56 22.79
C CYS A 97 -16.41 4.86 23.30
N LEU A 98 -17.55 5.25 22.75
CA LEU A 98 -18.29 6.45 23.13
C LEU A 98 -19.59 6.07 23.84
N PRO A 99 -19.94 6.72 24.97
CA PRO A 99 -21.27 6.57 25.54
C PRO A 99 -22.31 6.90 24.48
N LYS A 100 -23.23 5.99 24.16
CA LYS A 100 -24.27 6.23 23.13
C LYS A 100 -25.07 7.51 23.37
N SER A 101 -25.21 7.92 24.64
CA SER A 101 -25.85 9.18 25.04
C SER A 101 -25.09 10.44 24.62
N SER A 102 -23.78 10.33 24.40
CA SER A 102 -22.89 11.44 24.02
C SER A 102 -22.69 11.56 22.50
N VAL A 103 -23.03 10.51 21.75
CA VAL A 103 -22.96 10.55 20.29
C VAL A 103 -24.25 11.11 19.74
N VAL A 104 -24.16 12.23 19.04
CA VAL A 104 -25.27 12.71 18.21
C VAL A 104 -25.28 11.85 16.95
N GLY A 105 -26.19 10.88 16.91
CA GLY A 105 -26.52 10.17 15.70
C GLY A 105 -27.18 11.14 14.73
N TYR A 106 -26.40 11.68 13.80
CA TYR A 106 -26.94 12.49 12.71
C TYR A 106 -27.80 11.65 11.77
N GLY A 107 -27.56 10.33 11.77
CA GLY A 107 -28.08 9.44 10.76
C GLY A 107 -27.58 9.85 9.38
N TRP A 108 -28.16 9.24 8.35
CA TRP A 108 -28.00 9.76 7.01
C TRP A 108 -28.75 11.10 6.88
N ILE A 109 -28.00 12.20 6.90
CA ILE A 109 -28.53 13.54 6.63
C ILE A 109 -28.80 13.64 5.13
N ALA A 110 -30.07 13.52 4.78
CA ALA A 110 -30.55 13.85 3.45
C ALA A 110 -30.50 15.36 3.20
N PRO A 111 -30.44 15.79 1.93
CA PRO A 111 -30.70 17.18 1.58
C PRO A 111 -32.04 17.64 2.21
N PRO A 112 -32.14 18.88 2.72
CA PRO A 112 -33.36 19.36 3.40
C PRO A 112 -34.63 19.26 2.55
N SER A 113 -34.50 19.23 1.24
CA SER A 113 -35.59 19.14 0.26
C SER A 113 -35.95 17.70 -0.15
N GLU A 114 -35.37 16.68 0.49
CA GLU A 114 -35.60 15.29 0.11
C GLU A 114 -36.98 14.82 0.58
N ASP A 115 -37.86 14.50 -0.37
CA ASP A 115 -39.15 13.87 -0.09
C ASP A 115 -38.94 12.41 0.33
N LYS A 116 -39.22 12.12 1.59
CA LYS A 116 -39.08 10.80 2.21
C LYS A 116 -39.98 9.73 1.58
N GLN A 117 -41.04 10.11 0.87
CA GLN A 117 -41.91 9.16 0.16
C GLN A 117 -41.37 8.79 -1.22
N LEU A 118 -40.62 9.71 -1.85
CA LEU A 118 -40.02 9.48 -3.16
C LEU A 118 -38.63 8.85 -3.06
N VAL A 119 -37.91 9.13 -1.98
CA VAL A 119 -36.58 8.55 -1.74
C VAL A 119 -36.69 7.30 -0.88
N ARG A 120 -36.70 6.14 -1.53
CA ARG A 120 -36.38 4.87 -0.86
C ARG A 120 -34.91 4.89 -0.47
N ARG A 121 -34.66 5.14 0.81
CA ARG A 121 -33.32 4.96 1.38
C ARG A 121 -32.94 3.49 1.28
N MET A 122 -31.70 3.24 0.89
CA MET A 122 -31.16 1.89 0.90
C MET A 122 -31.16 1.40 2.34
N VAL A 123 -31.85 0.29 2.61
CA VAL A 123 -31.59 -0.47 3.85
C VAL A 123 -30.20 -1.04 3.66
N TYR A 124 -29.23 -0.47 4.36
CA TYR A 124 -27.85 -0.91 4.22
C TYR A 124 -27.72 -2.32 4.81
N PRO A 125 -27.21 -3.29 4.03
CA PRO A 125 -26.77 -4.54 4.63
C PRO A 125 -25.63 -4.23 5.60
N THR A 126 -25.39 -5.14 6.54
CA THR A 126 -24.23 -5.05 7.44
C THR A 126 -22.94 -4.95 6.61
N LEU A 127 -22.22 -3.83 6.75
CA LEU A 127 -20.95 -3.64 6.06
C LEU A 127 -19.84 -4.34 6.84
N ALA A 128 -19.29 -5.40 6.26
CA ALA A 128 -17.98 -5.93 6.61
C ALA A 128 -16.85 -4.92 6.30
N LEU A 129 -16.11 -4.48 7.32
CA LEU A 129 -14.90 -3.67 7.18
C LEU A 129 -13.70 -4.49 7.65
N GLU A 130 -12.65 -4.52 6.85
CA GLU A 130 -11.43 -5.26 7.16
C GLU A 130 -10.31 -4.33 7.62
N TYR A 131 -9.54 -4.80 8.61
CA TYR A 131 -8.29 -4.20 9.05
C TYR A 131 -7.23 -5.29 9.21
N SER A 132 -5.96 -4.91 9.19
CA SER A 132 -4.85 -5.81 9.45
C SER A 132 -4.26 -5.61 10.84
N ALA A 133 -3.47 -6.57 11.31
CA ALA A 133 -2.95 -6.63 12.67
C ALA A 133 -2.06 -5.43 13.10
N TRP A 134 -1.66 -4.54 12.19
CA TRP A 134 -0.85 -3.36 12.52
C TRP A 134 -1.67 -2.13 12.91
N SER A 135 -1.06 -1.24 13.69
CA SER A 135 -1.77 -0.18 14.43
C SER A 135 -2.43 0.89 13.55
N SER A 136 -1.83 1.26 12.42
CA SER A 136 -2.42 2.27 11.52
C SER A 136 -3.66 1.74 10.79
N SER A 137 -3.63 0.50 10.31
CA SER A 137 -4.79 -0.13 9.66
C SER A 137 -5.93 -0.28 10.65
N ASN A 138 -5.62 -0.73 11.87
CA ASN A 138 -6.56 -0.74 12.98
C ASN A 138 -7.17 0.66 13.22
N LEU A 139 -6.35 1.67 13.53
CA LEU A 139 -6.80 3.03 13.85
C LEU A 139 -7.76 3.58 12.78
N THR A 140 -7.41 3.42 11.51
CA THR A 140 -8.17 4.01 10.42
C THR A 140 -9.46 3.27 10.12
N THR A 141 -9.44 1.95 10.08
CA THR A 141 -10.67 1.16 9.91
C THR A 141 -11.62 1.36 11.09
N TYR A 142 -11.14 1.44 12.34
CA TYR A 142 -12.02 1.72 13.48
C TYR A 142 -12.58 3.15 13.44
N ALA A 143 -11.79 4.15 13.07
CA ALA A 143 -12.30 5.51 12.90
C ALA A 143 -13.44 5.56 11.86
N ILE A 144 -13.27 4.88 10.73
CA ILE A 144 -14.31 4.73 9.69
C ILE A 144 -15.52 3.97 10.24
N ALA A 145 -15.29 2.88 10.98
CA ALA A 145 -16.35 2.08 11.56
C ALA A 145 -17.23 2.88 12.53
N PHE A 146 -16.63 3.71 13.41
CA PHE A 146 -17.38 4.58 14.31
C PHE A 146 -18.20 5.63 13.56
N LEU A 147 -17.64 6.23 12.51
CA LEU A 147 -18.41 7.18 11.68
C LEU A 147 -19.60 6.49 11.00
N LEU A 148 -19.41 5.30 10.43
CA LEU A 148 -20.49 4.59 9.77
C LEU A 148 -21.54 4.07 10.77
N HIS A 149 -21.10 3.49 11.89
CA HIS A 149 -22.00 2.89 12.87
C HIS A 149 -22.65 3.93 13.78
N ASP A 150 -21.87 4.73 14.51
CA ASP A 150 -22.36 5.59 15.56
C ASP A 150 -22.95 6.90 15.01
N VAL A 151 -22.38 7.44 13.93
CA VAL A 151 -22.87 8.69 13.31
C VAL A 151 -23.95 8.41 12.26
N MET A 152 -23.70 7.48 11.33
CA MET A 152 -24.59 7.25 10.19
C MET A 152 -25.65 6.15 10.44
N GLY A 153 -25.52 5.36 11.51
CA GLY A 153 -26.46 4.29 11.86
C GLY A 153 -26.36 3.05 10.97
N ILE A 154 -25.24 2.85 10.28
CA ILE A 154 -25.02 1.70 9.40
C ILE A 154 -24.49 0.53 10.22
N PRO A 155 -25.11 -0.65 10.17
CA PRO A 155 -24.59 -1.83 10.86
C PRO A 155 -23.22 -2.22 10.29
N ILE A 156 -22.22 -2.39 11.16
CA ILE A 156 -20.84 -2.74 10.80
C ILE A 156 -20.47 -4.10 11.38
N ARG A 157 -19.72 -4.90 10.61
CA ARG A 157 -19.02 -6.10 11.07
C ARG A 157 -17.53 -5.88 10.84
N MET A 158 -16.70 -6.06 11.87
CA MET A 158 -15.24 -5.93 11.71
C MET A 158 -14.62 -7.29 11.40
N THR A 159 -13.65 -7.31 10.50
CA THR A 159 -12.85 -8.48 10.16
C THR A 159 -11.37 -8.14 10.28
N GLU A 160 -10.61 -9.02 10.92
CA GLU A 160 -9.16 -8.90 11.06
C GLU A 160 -8.48 -9.89 10.12
N SER A 161 -7.49 -9.44 9.37
CA SER A 161 -6.58 -10.26 8.55
C SER A 161 -5.14 -10.15 9.04
N SER A 162 -4.33 -11.19 8.81
CA SER A 162 -2.91 -11.17 9.19
C SER A 162 -2.10 -10.16 8.37
N GLY A 163 -2.56 -9.81 7.17
CA GLY A 163 -1.96 -8.79 6.32
C GLY A 163 -2.81 -8.41 5.10
N GLN A 164 -2.23 -7.61 4.20
CA GLN A 164 -2.94 -7.10 3.02
C GLN A 164 -2.99 -8.07 1.82
N SER A 165 -2.30 -9.22 1.87
CA SER A 165 -2.34 -10.19 0.79
C SER A 165 -3.77 -10.63 0.49
N ASN A 166 -4.11 -10.73 -0.80
CA ASN A 166 -5.46 -11.09 -1.30
C ASN A 166 -6.58 -10.11 -0.90
N THR A 167 -6.26 -8.90 -0.42
CA THR A 167 -7.29 -7.90 -0.06
C THR A 167 -8.19 -7.59 -1.23
N TYR A 168 -7.61 -7.40 -2.43
CA TYR A 168 -8.40 -7.10 -3.61
C TYR A 168 -9.35 -8.25 -4.00
N ASP A 169 -8.92 -9.50 -3.87
CA ASP A 169 -9.77 -10.67 -4.14
C ASP A 169 -10.95 -10.69 -3.15
N ARG A 170 -10.68 -10.53 -1.85
CA ARG A 170 -11.73 -10.49 -0.82
C ARG A 170 -12.72 -9.34 -1.02
N VAL A 171 -12.23 -8.18 -1.44
CA VAL A 171 -13.09 -7.04 -1.79
C VAL A 171 -13.91 -7.38 -3.03
N ALA A 172 -13.29 -7.81 -4.12
CA ALA A 172 -13.95 -8.14 -5.39
C ALA A 172 -15.01 -9.25 -5.28
N GLU A 173 -14.81 -10.20 -4.36
CA GLU A 173 -15.76 -11.28 -4.06
C GLU A 173 -16.85 -10.87 -3.06
N GLY A 174 -16.76 -9.68 -2.46
CA GLY A 174 -17.72 -9.18 -1.48
C GLY A 174 -17.59 -9.81 -0.08
N LEU A 175 -16.47 -10.48 0.22
CA LEU A 175 -16.19 -11.04 1.55
C LEU A 175 -15.94 -9.92 2.57
N THR A 176 -15.23 -8.88 2.15
CA THR A 176 -15.15 -7.58 2.84
C THR A 176 -15.68 -6.49 1.90
N HIS A 177 -16.34 -5.48 2.44
CA HIS A 177 -16.82 -4.37 1.62
C HIS A 177 -15.82 -3.23 1.53
N MET A 178 -14.89 -3.13 2.47
CA MET A 178 -13.92 -2.06 2.51
C MET A 178 -12.66 -2.46 3.27
N TYR A 179 -11.54 -2.01 2.76
CA TYR A 179 -10.25 -2.08 3.42
C TYR A 179 -9.56 -0.71 3.30
N ALA A 180 -9.17 -0.17 4.44
CA ALA A 180 -8.82 1.25 4.57
C ALA A 180 -7.35 1.55 4.22
N GLU A 181 -6.43 0.62 4.44
CA GLU A 181 -4.99 0.91 4.39
C GLU A 181 -4.22 -0.05 3.49
N ILE A 182 -4.28 0.15 2.17
CA ILE A 182 -3.45 -0.60 1.22
C ILE A 182 -2.12 0.13 0.97
N TRP A 183 -1.02 -0.62 0.98
CA TRP A 183 0.28 -0.18 0.49
C TRP A 183 0.39 -0.49 -1.01
N PRO A 184 0.15 0.49 -1.90
CA PRO A 184 -0.07 0.20 -3.31
C PRO A 184 1.19 -0.28 -4.03
N LEU A 185 2.38 0.06 -3.55
CA LEU A 185 3.64 -0.31 -4.21
C LEU A 185 3.81 -1.82 -4.36
N SER A 186 3.38 -2.62 -3.39
CA SER A 186 3.41 -4.09 -3.49
C SER A 186 2.20 -4.66 -4.24
N GLU A 187 1.16 -3.85 -4.49
CA GLU A 187 -0.13 -4.30 -5.01
C GLU A 187 -0.51 -3.68 -6.36
N MET A 188 0.40 -2.98 -7.05
CA MET A 188 0.07 -2.24 -8.27
C MET A 188 -0.54 -3.13 -9.36
N THR A 189 -0.09 -4.38 -9.47
CA THR A 189 -0.67 -5.36 -10.39
C THR A 189 -2.13 -5.68 -10.05
N LEU A 190 -2.43 -5.89 -8.76
CA LEU A 190 -3.79 -6.17 -8.30
C LEU A 190 -4.68 -4.92 -8.41
N PHE A 191 -4.16 -3.74 -8.09
CA PHE A 191 -4.87 -2.47 -8.29
C PHE A 191 -5.28 -2.31 -9.76
N ARG A 192 -4.35 -2.49 -10.69
CA ARG A 192 -4.65 -2.39 -12.13
C ARG A 192 -5.73 -3.40 -12.54
N LYS A 193 -5.58 -4.67 -12.16
CA LYS A 193 -6.55 -5.73 -12.45
C LYS A 193 -7.94 -5.36 -11.93
N TYR A 194 -8.08 -5.17 -10.62
CA TYR A 194 -9.40 -5.10 -9.98
C TYR A 194 -10.07 -3.73 -10.06
N VAL A 195 -9.30 -2.64 -10.06
CA VAL A 195 -9.83 -1.27 -10.09
C VAL A 195 -9.94 -0.76 -11.52
N VAL A 196 -8.91 -0.91 -12.33
CA VAL A 196 -8.85 -0.30 -13.66
C VAL A 196 -9.45 -1.18 -14.74
N GLU A 197 -9.09 -2.46 -14.77
CA GLU A 197 -9.45 -3.38 -15.86
C GLU A 197 -10.79 -4.06 -15.65
N GLU A 198 -11.02 -4.62 -14.45
CA GLU A 198 -12.25 -5.35 -14.14
C GLU A 198 -13.35 -4.48 -13.52
N ALA A 199 -13.00 -3.32 -12.96
CA ALA A 199 -13.92 -2.42 -12.25
C ALA A 199 -14.80 -3.14 -11.20
N LYS A 200 -14.24 -4.18 -10.56
CA LYS A 200 -14.90 -4.90 -9.45
C LYS A 200 -14.74 -4.20 -8.12
N VAL A 201 -13.79 -3.28 -8.06
CA VAL A 201 -13.29 -2.68 -6.83
C VAL A 201 -13.14 -1.17 -7.05
N ASP A 202 -13.84 -0.37 -6.26
CA ASP A 202 -13.79 1.08 -6.34
C ASP A 202 -12.68 1.65 -5.46
N TYR A 203 -11.90 2.57 -6.02
CA TYR A 203 -10.93 3.35 -5.27
C TYR A 203 -11.58 4.64 -4.74
N MET A 204 -11.63 4.80 -3.42
CA MET A 204 -12.29 5.94 -2.74
C MET A 204 -11.34 7.11 -2.46
N GLY A 205 -10.09 7.02 -2.90
CA GLY A 205 -9.10 8.07 -2.69
C GLY A 205 -8.24 7.87 -1.43
N LEU A 206 -7.47 8.91 -1.13
CA LEU A 206 -6.52 8.95 -0.01
C LEU A 206 -7.23 9.29 1.30
N LEU A 207 -6.85 8.62 2.40
CA LEU A 207 -7.40 8.86 3.74
C LEU A 207 -6.83 10.10 4.45
N GLY A 208 -5.89 10.82 3.83
CA GLY A 208 -5.36 12.09 4.33
C GLY A 208 -4.12 11.99 5.22
N TYR A 209 -3.64 10.79 5.54
CA TYR A 209 -2.30 10.56 6.11
C TYR A 209 -1.43 9.77 5.12
N ALA A 210 -0.11 9.87 5.27
CA ALA A 210 0.85 9.22 4.38
C ALA A 210 1.80 8.33 5.18
N GLY A 211 1.84 7.05 4.82
CA GLY A 211 2.87 6.11 5.22
C GLY A 211 4.11 6.36 4.38
N ARG A 212 5.28 6.34 5.02
CA ARG A 212 6.56 6.57 4.34
C ARG A 212 7.58 5.54 4.78
N ILE A 213 8.15 4.84 3.79
CA ILE A 213 9.33 4.02 3.98
C ILE A 213 10.55 4.94 3.80
N SER A 214 11.23 5.24 4.91
CA SER A 214 12.35 6.16 4.91
C SER A 214 13.44 5.74 5.89
N LEU A 215 14.58 6.42 5.83
CA LEU A 215 15.62 6.32 6.82
C LEU A 215 15.33 7.37 7.90
N TYR A 216 15.29 6.93 9.15
CA TYR A 216 14.95 7.79 10.28
C TYR A 216 16.16 7.98 11.17
N PHE A 217 16.33 9.21 11.66
CA PHE A 217 17.34 9.54 12.66
C PHE A 217 16.68 9.75 14.01
N PRO A 218 17.31 9.35 15.12
CA PRO A 218 16.85 9.71 16.45
C PRO A 218 16.76 11.23 16.60
N ARG A 219 15.62 11.71 17.10
CA ARG A 219 15.34 13.15 17.23
C ARG A 219 16.42 13.90 18.01
N PHE A 220 16.94 13.30 19.08
CA PHE A 220 17.96 13.94 19.92
C PHE A 220 19.25 14.29 19.14
N ILE A 221 19.63 13.51 18.13
CA ILE A 221 20.80 13.80 17.27
C ILE A 221 20.49 14.98 16.37
N VAL A 222 19.28 14.99 15.78
CA VAL A 222 18.83 16.09 14.91
C VAL A 222 18.75 17.40 15.68
N ASP A 223 18.17 17.37 16.88
CA ASP A 223 18.01 18.55 17.74
C ASP A 223 19.37 19.07 18.25
N ALA A 224 20.36 18.20 18.50
CA ALA A 224 21.70 18.58 18.94
C ALA A 224 22.59 19.14 17.80
N HIS A 225 22.26 18.86 16.55
CA HIS A 225 23.08 19.23 15.38
C HIS A 225 22.22 19.90 14.28
N PRO A 226 21.59 21.05 14.57
CA PRO A 226 20.70 21.72 13.62
C PRO A 226 21.41 22.28 12.39
N ASP A 227 22.75 22.39 12.42
CA ASP A 227 23.58 22.78 11.29
C ASP A 227 23.76 21.67 10.24
N LYS A 228 23.33 20.44 10.54
CA LYS A 228 23.44 19.28 9.65
C LYS A 228 22.12 18.96 8.95
N VAL A 229 22.22 18.38 7.76
CA VAL A 229 21.04 18.03 6.94
C VAL A 229 20.69 16.55 7.08
N PHE A 230 19.92 16.17 8.09
CA PHE A 230 19.49 14.77 8.28
C PHE A 230 18.32 14.33 7.38
N THR A 231 17.75 15.24 6.59
CA THR A 231 16.54 15.00 5.77
C THR A 231 16.82 14.45 4.38
N SER A 232 18.10 14.28 4.02
CA SER A 232 18.53 13.84 2.69
C SER A 232 19.43 12.63 2.79
N TRP A 233 19.18 11.60 1.97
CA TRP A 233 20.06 10.43 1.89
C TRP A 233 21.50 10.81 1.52
N ARG A 234 21.70 11.91 0.77
CA ARG A 234 23.04 12.38 0.37
C ARG A 234 23.90 12.76 1.57
N SER A 235 23.28 13.18 2.68
CA SER A 235 23.99 13.48 3.92
C SER A 235 24.70 12.25 4.49
N LEU A 236 24.21 11.03 4.22
CA LEU A 236 24.84 9.80 4.66
C LEU A 236 26.16 9.50 3.93
N LEU A 237 26.48 10.25 2.87
CA LEU A 237 27.81 10.22 2.23
C LEU A 237 28.81 11.18 2.90
N GLN A 238 28.33 12.09 3.76
CA GLN A 238 29.14 13.08 4.43
C GLN A 238 29.69 12.52 5.75
N PRO A 239 31.02 12.46 5.96
CA PRO A 239 31.61 11.93 7.18
C PRO A 239 31.08 12.58 8.46
N GLU A 240 30.82 13.88 8.44
CA GLU A 240 30.33 14.67 9.57
C GLU A 240 28.90 14.34 10.00
N VAL A 241 28.10 13.72 9.14
CA VAL A 241 26.77 13.18 9.47
C VAL A 241 26.86 11.69 9.81
N LEU A 242 27.65 10.96 9.03
CA LEU A 242 27.84 9.51 9.19
C LEU A 242 28.40 9.14 10.57
N GLN A 243 29.25 9.99 11.16
CA GLN A 243 29.82 9.77 12.49
C GLN A 243 28.79 9.63 13.62
N TYR A 244 27.55 10.11 13.44
CA TYR A 244 26.48 10.00 14.44
C TYR A 244 25.76 8.66 14.42
N LEU A 245 26.05 7.81 13.42
CA LEU A 245 25.53 6.45 13.35
C LEU A 245 26.51 5.46 14.01
N PRO A 246 26.01 4.32 14.53
CA PRO A 246 26.86 3.29 15.11
C PRO A 246 27.84 2.72 14.08
N MET A 247 29.06 2.44 14.52
CA MET A 247 30.06 1.73 13.70
C MET A 247 29.56 0.34 13.33
N GLN A 248 29.86 -0.14 12.12
CA GLN A 248 29.60 -1.52 11.74
C GLN A 248 30.19 -2.51 12.76
N GLY A 249 29.37 -3.45 13.23
CA GLY A 249 29.76 -4.52 14.14
C GLY A 249 29.62 -4.15 15.61
N THR A 250 28.95 -3.05 15.93
CA THR A 250 28.70 -2.64 17.32
C THR A 250 27.36 -3.15 17.85
N THR A 251 26.38 -3.38 16.98
CA THR A 251 25.08 -3.91 17.40
C THR A 251 25.00 -5.43 17.20
N PRO A 252 24.63 -6.20 18.24
CA PRO A 252 24.43 -7.64 18.10
C PRO A 252 23.23 -7.94 17.21
N THR A 253 23.37 -8.89 16.29
CA THR A 253 22.25 -9.34 15.46
C THR A 253 21.25 -10.16 16.25
N GLU A 254 19.99 -10.09 15.82
CA GLU A 254 18.94 -10.89 16.43
C GLU A 254 18.87 -12.30 15.82
N ARG A 255 18.44 -13.25 16.66
CA ARG A 255 18.14 -14.62 16.26
C ARG A 255 16.66 -14.93 16.45
N LEU A 256 16.16 -15.84 15.63
CA LEU A 256 14.86 -16.48 15.79
C LEU A 256 14.92 -17.48 16.95
N ASP A 257 13.76 -17.93 17.43
CA ASP A 257 13.67 -18.97 18.46
C ASP A 257 14.32 -20.30 18.01
N SER A 258 14.41 -20.52 16.70
CA SER A 258 15.14 -21.66 16.10
C SER A 258 16.65 -21.57 16.26
N GLY A 259 17.19 -20.43 16.70
CA GLY A 259 18.61 -20.14 16.76
C GLY A 259 19.20 -19.59 15.46
N GLU A 260 18.45 -19.59 14.36
CA GLU A 260 18.86 -18.96 13.10
C GLU A 260 18.91 -17.43 13.23
N PHE A 261 19.68 -16.76 12.36
CA PHE A 261 19.69 -15.30 12.35
C PHE A 261 18.40 -14.72 11.78
N MET A 262 18.00 -13.53 12.22
CA MET A 262 16.79 -12.84 11.75
C MET A 262 16.74 -12.66 10.23
N CYS A 263 17.90 -12.41 9.59
CA CYS A 263 17.99 -12.42 8.14
C CYS A 263 18.75 -13.66 7.65
N THR A 264 18.00 -14.57 7.03
CA THR A 264 18.48 -15.81 6.39
C THR A 264 18.54 -15.70 4.86
N GLN A 265 18.21 -14.53 4.31
CA GLN A 265 18.24 -14.30 2.87
C GLN A 265 19.65 -14.47 2.31
N SER A 266 19.77 -14.85 1.02
CA SER A 266 21.06 -15.14 0.39
C SER A 266 22.04 -13.97 0.36
N TYR A 267 21.54 -12.74 0.48
CA TYR A 267 22.34 -11.51 0.57
C TYR A 267 22.75 -11.15 2.00
N CYS A 268 22.30 -11.90 3.01
CA CYS A 268 22.63 -11.68 4.40
C CYS A 268 23.74 -12.64 4.86
N THR A 269 24.60 -12.15 5.74
CA THR A 269 25.61 -12.96 6.45
C THR A 269 25.47 -12.67 7.93
N ASN A 270 25.22 -13.70 8.73
CA ASN A 270 25.04 -13.60 10.19
C ASN A 270 23.97 -12.58 10.63
N GLY A 271 22.87 -12.45 9.88
CA GLY A 271 21.79 -11.50 10.17
C GLY A 271 22.07 -10.06 9.76
N ILE A 272 23.14 -9.82 8.99
CA ILE A 272 23.53 -8.49 8.48
C ILE A 272 23.58 -8.52 6.96
N TYR A 273 23.02 -7.49 6.32
CA TYR A 273 23.37 -7.20 4.93
C TYR A 273 24.60 -6.29 4.88
N VAL A 274 25.64 -6.74 4.17
CA VAL A 274 26.87 -5.96 3.95
C VAL A 274 27.01 -5.69 2.45
N PRO A 275 26.86 -4.44 1.99
CA PRO A 275 26.98 -4.15 0.57
C PRO A 275 28.46 -4.20 0.11
N PRO A 276 28.73 -4.38 -1.20
CA PRO A 276 30.09 -4.51 -1.72
C PRO A 276 31.05 -3.38 -1.32
N GLN A 277 30.56 -2.14 -1.22
CA GLN A 277 31.38 -1.00 -0.80
C GLN A 277 31.87 -1.08 0.66
N CYS A 278 31.28 -1.93 1.49
CA CYS A 278 31.67 -2.15 2.89
C CYS A 278 32.54 -3.40 3.10
N LEU A 279 32.79 -4.19 2.05
CA LEU A 279 33.67 -5.37 2.10
C LEU A 279 35.16 -4.95 2.09
N PRO A 280 36.13 -5.85 2.40
CA PRO A 280 37.57 -5.54 2.48
C PRO A 280 38.17 -4.75 1.32
N ASN A 281 37.68 -4.95 0.09
CA ASN A 281 38.14 -4.25 -1.11
C ASN A 281 37.22 -3.09 -1.51
N GLY A 282 36.24 -2.76 -0.68
CA GLY A 282 35.24 -1.73 -0.91
C GLY A 282 35.73 -0.34 -0.55
N THR A 283 35.18 0.68 -1.21
CA THR A 283 35.56 2.10 -1.02
C THR A 283 35.31 2.60 0.40
N TRP A 284 34.39 1.99 1.14
CA TRP A 284 34.01 2.35 2.50
C TRP A 284 34.39 1.30 3.55
N PHE A 285 35.30 0.37 3.21
CA PHE A 285 35.79 -0.62 4.16
C PHE A 285 36.28 0.01 5.46
N GLY A 286 35.88 -0.57 6.59
CA GLY A 286 36.21 -0.08 7.94
C GLY A 286 35.53 1.25 8.32
N ARG A 287 34.74 1.86 7.43
CA ARG A 287 34.07 3.15 7.63
C ARG A 287 32.56 3.08 7.52
N CYS A 288 31.99 1.92 7.22
CA CYS A 288 30.54 1.76 7.16
C CYS A 288 29.88 1.90 8.54
N ARG A 289 28.61 2.31 8.52
CA ARG A 289 27.77 2.49 9.70
C ARG A 289 26.54 1.60 9.65
N GLU A 290 25.91 1.42 10.79
CA GLU A 290 24.75 0.57 10.91
C GLU A 290 23.46 1.34 10.61
N LEU A 291 22.65 0.76 9.74
CA LEU A 291 21.23 1.03 9.63
C LEU A 291 20.48 -0.09 10.35
N TRP A 292 19.75 0.25 11.40
CA TRP A 292 18.93 -0.71 12.13
C TRP A 292 17.60 -0.93 11.43
N HIS A 293 17.20 -2.19 11.31
CA HIS A 293 15.92 -2.59 10.73
C HIS A 293 15.26 -3.68 11.58
N VAL A 294 13.94 -3.73 11.59
CA VAL A 294 13.18 -4.71 12.41
C VAL A 294 13.36 -6.11 11.82
N THR A 295 12.82 -6.35 10.63
CA THR A 295 12.87 -7.65 9.93
C THR A 295 12.99 -7.42 8.42
N PRO A 296 13.67 -8.28 7.65
CA PRO A 296 13.71 -8.15 6.19
C PRO A 296 12.31 -8.17 5.55
N ASP A 297 11.34 -8.88 6.15
CA ASP A 297 10.02 -9.12 5.55
C ASP A 297 9.16 -7.86 5.41
N TYR A 298 9.43 -6.80 6.17
CA TYR A 298 8.67 -5.56 6.06
C TYR A 298 8.91 -4.82 4.75
N SER A 299 10.06 -5.03 4.11
CA SER A 299 10.44 -4.38 2.85
C SER A 299 11.58 -5.14 2.18
N VAL A 300 11.30 -6.39 1.79
CA VAL A 300 12.32 -7.34 1.31
C VAL A 300 13.19 -6.73 0.21
N GLY A 301 14.49 -6.59 0.49
CA GLY A 301 15.49 -6.09 -0.46
C GLY A 301 15.42 -4.60 -0.77
N VAL A 302 14.44 -3.84 -0.26
CA VAL A 302 14.26 -2.43 -0.63
C VAL A 302 15.36 -1.55 -0.03
N ASN A 303 15.73 -1.79 1.23
CA ASN A 303 16.80 -1.01 1.88
C ASN A 303 18.17 -1.41 1.34
N GLU A 304 18.38 -2.71 1.12
CA GLU A 304 19.58 -3.28 0.50
C GLU A 304 19.83 -2.65 -0.86
N GLN A 305 18.83 -2.71 -1.74
CA GLN A 305 18.89 -2.16 -3.09
C GLN A 305 19.16 -0.66 -3.04
N ARG A 306 18.47 0.08 -2.15
CA ARG A 306 18.69 1.52 -1.98
C ARG A 306 20.12 1.85 -1.52
N ILE A 307 20.65 1.08 -0.58
CA ILE A 307 22.02 1.26 -0.07
C ILE A 307 23.03 0.97 -1.19
N PHE A 308 22.81 -0.11 -1.94
CA PHE A 308 23.65 -0.51 -3.07
C PHE A 308 23.63 0.56 -4.18
N ASP A 309 22.45 0.89 -4.70
CA ASP A 309 22.28 1.79 -5.85
C ASP A 309 22.78 3.22 -5.56
N LEU A 310 22.61 3.68 -4.32
CA LEU A 310 23.04 5.02 -3.92
C LEU A 310 24.48 5.05 -3.38
N GLY A 311 25.18 3.92 -3.34
CA GLY A 311 26.56 3.81 -2.84
C GLY A 311 26.70 4.24 -1.38
N LEU A 312 25.67 4.01 -0.55
CA LEU A 312 25.68 4.45 0.84
C LEU A 312 26.65 3.61 1.68
N PRO A 313 27.40 4.22 2.61
CA PRO A 313 28.31 3.51 3.53
C PRO A 313 27.56 2.91 4.72
N LEU A 314 26.51 2.13 4.43
CA LEU A 314 25.63 1.55 5.44
C LEU A 314 25.60 0.02 5.31
N VAL A 315 25.55 -0.66 6.46
CA VAL A 315 25.15 -2.06 6.58
C VAL A 315 23.76 -2.13 7.19
N VAL A 316 22.96 -3.15 6.89
CA VAL A 316 21.65 -3.33 7.54
C VAL A 316 21.77 -4.38 8.63
N VAL A 317 21.48 -3.99 9.87
CA VAL A 317 21.45 -4.89 11.02
C VAL A 317 20.00 -5.17 11.38
N TYR A 318 19.61 -6.44 11.32
CA TYR A 318 18.24 -6.88 11.62
C TYR A 318 18.09 -7.25 13.10
N LEU A 319 17.21 -6.52 13.79
CA LEU A 319 17.09 -6.54 15.25
C LEU A 319 15.86 -7.27 15.78
N GLY A 320 14.96 -7.69 14.89
CA GLY A 320 13.71 -8.38 15.24
C GLY A 320 12.68 -7.50 15.94
N ASN A 321 11.57 -8.12 16.34
CA ASN A 321 10.46 -7.45 17.01
C ASN A 321 10.83 -6.88 18.39
N ARG A 322 11.92 -7.34 19.02
CA ARG A 322 12.44 -6.75 20.27
C ARG A 322 12.91 -5.30 20.11
N PHE A 323 13.15 -4.85 18.87
CA PHE A 323 13.50 -3.47 18.58
C PHE A 323 12.28 -2.54 18.65
N LEU A 324 11.08 -3.05 18.37
CA LEU A 324 9.86 -2.24 18.32
C LEU A 324 9.57 -1.50 19.65
N PRO A 325 9.66 -2.12 20.84
CA PRO A 325 9.51 -1.40 22.11
C PRO A 325 10.49 -0.25 22.32
N LEU A 326 11.66 -0.25 21.67
CA LEU A 326 12.61 0.86 21.76
C LEU A 326 12.21 2.05 20.86
N LEU A 327 11.42 1.79 19.81
CA LEU A 327 10.89 2.80 18.91
C LEU A 327 9.60 3.44 19.44
N TYR A 328 8.79 2.68 20.17
CA TYR A 328 7.54 3.14 20.73
C TYR A 328 7.72 3.60 22.17
N SER A 329 7.32 4.84 22.48
CA SER A 329 7.04 5.20 23.88
C SER A 329 5.95 4.27 24.42
N PRO A 330 5.99 3.89 25.72
CA PRO A 330 5.02 2.97 26.30
C PRO A 330 3.60 3.44 26.01
N LYS A 331 2.78 2.52 25.49
CA LYS A 331 1.36 2.79 25.19
C LYS A 331 0.68 3.32 26.45
N PRO A 332 -0.07 4.43 26.39
CA PRO A 332 -1.09 4.68 27.42
C PRO A 332 -2.04 3.48 27.42
N SER A 333 -2.18 2.85 28.58
CA SER A 333 -3.00 1.67 28.77
C SER A 333 -4.48 2.00 28.55
N SER A 334 -5.12 1.17 27.73
CA SER A 334 -6.55 1.09 27.42
C SER A 334 -7.09 2.05 26.35
N ALA A 335 -7.55 1.45 25.25
CA ALA A 335 -8.18 2.10 24.10
C ALA A 335 -9.57 2.71 24.40
N CYS A 336 -10.07 2.53 25.63
CA CYS A 336 -11.43 2.90 26.01
C CYS A 336 -11.54 3.38 27.46
N THR A 337 -10.48 3.86 28.11
CA THR A 337 -10.72 4.70 29.30
C THR A 337 -11.31 6.02 28.83
N PRO A 338 -12.51 6.41 29.29
CA PRO A 338 -13.02 7.75 29.07
C PRO A 338 -12.08 8.72 29.79
N SER A 339 -11.07 9.21 29.06
CA SER A 339 -10.41 10.43 29.44
C SER A 339 -11.45 11.53 29.26
N ASN A 340 -11.56 12.42 30.24
CA ASN A 340 -12.41 13.62 30.19
C ASN A 340 -11.90 14.58 29.09
N VAL A 341 -11.90 14.14 27.84
CA VAL A 341 -11.62 14.97 26.68
C VAL A 341 -12.92 15.69 26.38
N SER A 342 -13.04 16.89 26.94
CA SER A 342 -13.96 17.90 26.43
C SER A 342 -13.54 18.21 24.98
N ILE A 343 -14.06 17.43 24.03
CA ILE A 343 -13.99 17.81 22.62
C ILE A 343 -14.90 19.01 22.50
N LEU A 344 -14.27 20.18 22.47
CA LEU A 344 -14.86 21.49 22.21
C LEU A 344 -15.86 21.39 21.05
N THR A 345 -17.14 21.37 21.40
CA THR A 345 -18.29 21.67 20.55
C THR A 345 -18.18 23.13 20.10
N ARG A 346 -17.34 23.40 19.09
CA ARG A 346 -17.30 24.68 18.36
C ARG A 346 -17.30 24.45 16.86
N LEU A 347 -18.27 23.68 16.38
CA LEU A 347 -18.69 23.73 14.98
C LEU A 347 -20.22 23.61 14.91
N ALA A 348 -20.90 24.62 15.42
CA ALA A 348 -22.25 24.94 14.96
C ALA A 348 -22.18 26.33 14.32
N PRO A 349 -22.44 26.49 13.01
CA PRO A 349 -22.65 27.80 12.44
C PRO A 349 -23.94 28.37 13.03
N ASP A 350 -23.79 29.52 13.67
CA ASP A 350 -24.85 30.30 14.28
C ASP A 350 -25.97 30.57 13.26
N ARG A 351 -27.12 29.91 13.42
CA ARG A 351 -28.34 30.21 12.64
C ARG A 351 -28.97 31.46 13.22
N GLY A 352 -28.37 32.61 12.90
CA GLY A 352 -28.97 33.93 13.11
C GLY A 352 -30.02 34.23 12.04
N LEU A 353 -31.24 33.72 12.22
CA LEU A 353 -32.45 34.27 11.61
C LEU A 353 -32.85 35.52 12.41
N HIS A 354 -32.42 36.71 11.98
CA HIS A 354 -33.14 37.93 12.28
C HIS A 354 -33.32 38.76 11.02
N GLY A 355 -34.55 38.74 10.51
CA GLY A 355 -35.01 39.65 9.50
C GLY A 355 -35.05 41.08 10.04
N THR A 356 -34.31 41.97 9.39
CA THR A 356 -34.61 43.40 9.41
C THR A 356 -34.88 43.88 8.00
N ARG A 357 -36.17 44.14 7.78
CA ARG A 357 -36.79 44.79 6.64
C ARG A 357 -36.16 46.19 6.45
N ARG A 358 -35.19 46.34 5.54
CA ARG A 358 -34.68 47.66 5.14
C ARG A 358 -35.55 48.23 4.01
N ARG A 359 -36.26 49.31 4.33
CA ARG A 359 -36.95 50.20 3.38
C ARG A 359 -35.97 50.67 2.29
N ARG A 360 -36.40 50.56 1.04
CA ARG A 360 -35.86 51.34 -0.08
C ARG A 360 -36.33 52.79 0.05
N SER A 361 -35.43 53.73 -0.24
CA SER A 361 -35.70 55.04 -0.84
C SER A 361 -34.38 55.60 -1.42
N PRO A 362 -34.44 56.53 -2.38
CA PRO A 362 -33.62 56.51 -3.60
C PRO A 362 -32.57 57.64 -3.69
N GLU A 363 -31.79 57.62 -4.78
CA GLU A 363 -30.87 58.67 -5.27
C GLU A 363 -29.62 58.92 -4.37
N MET A 364 -28.44 59.31 -4.84
CA MET A 364 -28.09 60.19 -5.96
C MET A 364 -26.59 60.04 -6.33
N LEU A 365 -26.28 60.28 -7.61
CA LEU A 365 -25.01 60.66 -8.26
C LEU A 365 -23.75 60.97 -7.39
N ALA A 366 -22.63 60.32 -7.73
CA ALA A 366 -21.35 60.93 -8.17
C ALA A 366 -20.41 59.84 -8.69
#